data_AF-A0A9D5W0K4-F1
#
_entry.id   AF-A0A9D5W0K4-F1
#
_cell.length_a   1.000
_cell.length_b   1.000
_cell.length_c   1.000
_cell.angle_alpha   90.00
_cell.angle_beta   90.00
_cell.angle_gamma   90.00
#
_symmetry.space_group_name_H-M   'P 1'
#
loop_
_entity.id
_entity.type
_entity.pdbx_description
1 polymer ?
#
loop_
_entity_poly.entity_id
_entity_poly.type
_entity_poly.pdbx_seq_one_letter_code
_entity_poly.pdbx_strand_id
1 'polypeptide(L)'
;MNNEEYNNFRKIIELSRDFVEKHNGFWEHSDWQEFLLTVEKNGIPITTSMETFLGSVVESMKDFYTHLDNSIGITNAMMNMAEHTIRHVTDTKGVWDHLKWEDFLYNYQNKMLLDLRNESISTLGKVLETSRSFYQALFNLNK
;
A
#
# COMPACT_ATOMS: atom_id res chain seq x y z
N MET A 1 6.61 16.77 -6.90
CA MET A 1 6.26 15.52 -7.56
C MET A 1 5.89 15.82 -8.99
N ASN A 2 6.66 15.28 -9.94
CA ASN A 2 6.31 15.31 -11.36
C ASN A 2 5.33 14.16 -11.69
N ASN A 3 4.81 14.13 -12.92
CA ASN A 3 3.83 13.13 -13.32
C ASN A 3 4.41 11.71 -13.33
N GLU A 4 5.69 11.54 -13.64
CA GLU A 4 6.36 10.24 -13.67
C GLU A 4 6.50 9.66 -12.26
N GLU A 5 6.94 10.47 -11.30
CA GLU A 5 7.04 10.13 -9.88
C GLU A 5 5.69 9.66 -9.31
N TYR A 6 4.62 10.42 -9.57
CA TYR A 6 3.25 10.04 -9.19
C TYR A 6 2.85 8.69 -9.79
N ASN A 7 3.09 8.52 -11.10
CA ASN A 7 2.72 7.30 -11.81
C ASN A 7 3.49 6.08 -11.28
N ASN A 8 4.78 6.23 -10.98
CA ASN A 8 5.61 5.15 -10.43
C ASN A 8 5.12 4.73 -9.04
N PHE A 9 4.85 5.69 -8.15
CA PHE A 9 4.31 5.37 -6.83
C PHE A 9 2.95 4.66 -6.92
N ARG A 10 2.01 5.23 -7.69
CA ARG A 10 0.70 4.62 -7.94
C ARG A 10 0.85 3.19 -8.47
N LYS A 11 1.70 3.00 -9.49
CA LYS A 11 1.91 1.71 -10.14
C LYS A 11 2.44 0.67 -9.16
N ILE A 12 3.35 1.04 -8.28
CA ILE A 12 3.88 0.12 -7.26
C ILE A 12 2.80 -0.29 -6.27
N ILE A 13 2.02 0.66 -5.75
CA ILE A 13 0.95 0.33 -4.81
C ILE A 13 -0.10 -0.59 -5.47
N GLU A 14 -0.45 -0.35 -6.74
CA GLU A 14 -1.33 -1.21 -7.53
C GLU A 14 -0.74 -2.62 -7.75
N LEU A 15 0.55 -2.71 -8.12
CA LEU A 15 1.24 -3.98 -8.31
C LEU A 15 1.36 -4.78 -6.99
N SER A 16 1.62 -4.11 -5.86
CA SER A 16 1.67 -4.74 -4.54
C SER A 16 0.32 -5.33 -4.14
N ARG A 17 -0.78 -4.61 -4.39
CA ARG A 17 -2.14 -5.12 -4.19
C ARG A 17 -2.37 -6.36 -5.05
N ASP A 18 -2.09 -6.27 -6.35
CA ASP A 18 -2.31 -7.36 -7.30
C ASP A 18 -1.51 -8.61 -6.94
N PHE A 19 -0.29 -8.42 -6.46
CA PHE A 19 0.55 -9.51 -5.97
C PHE A 19 -0.09 -10.20 -4.75
N VAL A 20 -0.52 -9.45 -3.75
CA VAL A 20 -1.19 -10.02 -2.56
C VAL A 20 -2.46 -10.76 -2.94
N GLU A 21 -3.30 -10.19 -3.81
CA GLU A 21 -4.54 -10.82 -4.26
C GLU A 21 -4.28 -12.09 -5.09
N LYS A 22 -3.36 -12.04 -6.07
CA LYS A 22 -2.98 -13.20 -6.90
C LYS A 22 -2.53 -14.39 -6.07
N HIS A 23 -1.82 -14.11 -4.98
CA HIS A 23 -1.24 -15.10 -4.07
C HIS A 23 -2.13 -15.38 -2.85
N ASN A 24 -3.33 -14.80 -2.75
CA ASN A 24 -4.24 -14.93 -1.60
C ASN A 24 -3.54 -14.67 -0.24
N GLY A 25 -2.62 -13.71 -0.21
CA GLY A 25 -1.83 -13.40 0.99
C GLY A 25 -0.77 -14.43 1.37
N PHE A 26 -0.46 -15.40 0.51
CA PHE A 26 0.57 -16.43 0.75
C PHE A 26 1.49 -16.62 -0.46
N TRP A 27 2.80 -16.42 -0.27
CA TRP A 27 3.79 -16.55 -1.33
C TRP A 27 5.11 -17.08 -0.79
N GLU A 28 5.90 -17.69 -1.68
CA GLU A 28 7.25 -18.17 -1.40
C GLU A 28 8.29 -17.14 -1.85
N HIS A 29 9.56 -17.37 -1.52
CA HIS A 29 10.64 -16.46 -1.90
C HIS A 29 10.77 -16.28 -3.44
N SER A 30 10.46 -17.31 -4.22
CA SER A 30 10.49 -17.21 -5.70
C SER A 30 9.42 -16.27 -6.25
N ASP A 31 8.23 -16.27 -5.65
CA ASP A 31 7.14 -15.37 -6.04
C ASP A 31 7.53 -13.91 -5.75
N TRP A 32 8.17 -13.67 -4.60
CA TRP A 32 8.73 -12.36 -4.25
C TRP A 32 9.77 -11.89 -5.29
N GLN A 33 10.69 -12.77 -5.69
CA GLN A 33 11.68 -12.45 -6.73
C GLN A 33 11.01 -12.12 -8.07
N GLU A 34 9.99 -12.88 -8.48
CA GLU A 34 9.22 -12.60 -9.70
C GLU A 34 8.48 -11.25 -9.62
N PHE A 35 7.94 -10.91 -8.45
CA PHE A 35 7.31 -9.63 -8.19
C PHE A 35 8.29 -8.47 -8.37
N LEU A 36 9.50 -8.54 -7.81
CA LEU A 36 10.54 -7.52 -7.99
C LEU A 36 10.89 -7.34 -9.48
N LEU A 37 11.10 -8.45 -10.20
CA LEU A 37 11.34 -8.40 -11.65
C LEU A 37 10.17 -7.78 -12.42
N THR A 38 8.93 -7.98 -11.95
CA THR A 38 7.74 -7.37 -12.56
C THR A 38 7.75 -5.85 -12.35
N VAL A 39 8.11 -5.37 -11.16
CA VAL A 39 8.23 -3.94 -10.89
C VAL A 39 9.31 -3.31 -11.77
N GLU A 40 10.48 -3.94 -11.88
CA GLU A 40 11.56 -3.47 -12.75
C GLU A 40 11.18 -3.47 -14.23
N LYS A 41 10.48 -4.51 -14.72
CA LYS A 41 9.94 -4.57 -16.09
C LYS A 41 8.94 -3.45 -16.40
N ASN A 42 8.32 -2.87 -15.38
CA ASN A 42 7.45 -1.69 -15.52
C ASN A 42 8.25 -0.37 -15.50
N GLY A 43 9.59 -0.43 -15.61
CA GLY A 43 10.46 0.74 -15.73
C GLY A 43 10.83 1.38 -14.40
N ILE A 44 10.57 0.71 -13.27
CA ILE A 44 10.83 1.26 -11.94
C ILE A 44 12.03 0.54 -11.32
N PRO A 45 13.24 1.15 -11.33
CA PRO A 45 14.43 0.51 -10.81
C PRO A 45 14.32 0.32 -9.29
N ILE A 46 14.58 -0.89 -8.81
CA ILE A 46 14.52 -1.21 -7.37
C ILE A 46 15.93 -1.26 -6.80
N THR A 47 16.21 -0.32 -5.89
CA THR A 47 17.41 -0.38 -5.05
C THR A 47 17.17 -1.30 -3.85
N THR A 48 18.22 -1.78 -3.19
CA THR A 48 18.11 -2.61 -1.98
C THR A 48 17.28 -1.94 -0.87
N SER A 49 17.39 -0.62 -0.71
CA SER A 49 16.57 0.12 0.25
C SER A 49 15.10 0.16 -0.17
N MET A 50 14.81 0.38 -1.45
CA MET A 50 13.45 0.33 -1.98
C MET A 50 12.82 -1.06 -1.84
N GLU A 51 13.59 -2.12 -2.06
CA GLU A 51 13.15 -3.51 -1.87
C GLU A 51 12.65 -3.74 -0.44
N THR A 52 13.38 -3.24 0.56
CA THR A 52 12.99 -3.37 1.98
C THR A 52 11.67 -2.66 2.28
N PHE A 53 11.51 -1.43 1.78
CA PHE A 53 10.27 -0.68 1.96
C PHE A 53 9.10 -1.30 1.19
N LEU A 54 9.35 -1.79 -0.03
CA LEU A 54 8.37 -2.47 -0.84
C LEU A 54 7.89 -3.77 -0.18
N GLY A 55 8.80 -4.54 0.41
CA GLY A 55 8.44 -5.73 1.20
C GLY A 55 7.55 -5.37 2.39
N SER A 56 7.84 -4.26 3.06
CA SER A 56 7.01 -3.76 4.17
C SER A 56 5.61 -3.35 3.70
N VAL A 57 5.49 -2.73 2.51
CA VAL A 57 4.19 -2.42 1.89
C VAL A 57 3.41 -3.71 1.63
N VAL A 58 4.03 -4.68 0.95
CA VAL A 58 3.38 -5.95 0.58
C VAL A 58 2.94 -6.75 1.81
N GLU A 59 3.78 -6.86 2.85
CA GLU A 59 3.40 -7.53 4.09
C GLU A 59 2.26 -6.80 4.81
N SER A 60 2.27 -5.47 4.85
CA SER A 60 1.16 -4.71 5.46
C SER A 60 -0.16 -4.89 4.68
N MET A 61 -0.09 -5.02 3.36
CA MET A 61 -1.26 -5.30 2.52
C MET A 61 -1.79 -6.73 2.72
N LYS A 62 -0.89 -7.70 2.92
CA LYS A 62 -1.26 -9.07 3.32
C LYS A 62 -1.91 -9.10 4.70
N ASP A 63 -1.35 -8.39 5.67
CA ASP A 63 -1.96 -8.21 6.99
C ASP A 63 -3.38 -7.67 6.83
N PHE A 64 -3.58 -6.63 6.00
CA PHE A 64 -4.91 -6.11 5.73
C PHE A 64 -5.82 -7.16 5.06
N TYR A 65 -5.36 -7.79 3.99
CA TYR A 65 -6.08 -8.84 3.24
C TYR A 65 -6.57 -9.98 4.14
N THR A 66 -5.70 -10.49 5.01
CA THR A 66 -5.99 -11.64 5.88
C THR A 66 -6.89 -11.32 7.06
N HIS A 67 -6.97 -10.05 7.47
CA HIS A 67 -7.87 -9.58 8.52
C HIS A 67 -9.20 -9.03 7.99
N LEU A 68 -9.43 -9.04 6.67
CA LEU A 68 -10.74 -8.75 6.11
C LEU A 68 -11.73 -9.87 6.44
N ASP A 69 -12.97 -9.49 6.68
CA ASP A 69 -14.06 -10.46 6.82
C ASP A 69 -14.45 -11.00 5.44
N ASN A 70 -14.67 -12.32 5.32
CA ASN A 70 -15.06 -12.99 4.08
C ASN A 70 -16.40 -12.49 3.51
N SER A 71 -17.22 -11.82 4.31
CA SER A 71 -18.46 -11.17 3.86
C SER A 71 -18.21 -9.86 3.09
N ILE A 72 -17.01 -9.29 3.23
CA ILE A 72 -16.56 -8.11 2.50
C ILE A 72 -16.01 -8.60 1.16
N GLY A 73 -16.43 -7.97 0.05
CA GLY A 73 -15.81 -8.23 -1.25
C GLY A 73 -14.33 -7.85 -1.22
N ILE A 74 -13.45 -8.83 -0.97
CA ILE A 74 -12.02 -8.62 -0.67
C ILE A 74 -11.34 -7.79 -1.75
N THR A 75 -11.55 -8.10 -3.03
CA THR A 75 -11.00 -7.32 -4.15
C THR A 75 -11.43 -5.86 -4.11
N ASN A 76 -12.70 -5.57 -3.79
CA ASN A 76 -13.15 -4.18 -3.67
C ASN A 76 -12.51 -3.49 -2.46
N ALA A 77 -12.37 -4.18 -1.32
CA ALA A 77 -11.71 -3.62 -0.15
C ALA A 77 -10.22 -3.32 -0.44
N MET A 78 -9.50 -4.27 -1.03
CA MET A 78 -8.10 -4.12 -1.41
C MET A 78 -7.90 -3.01 -2.44
N MET A 79 -8.75 -2.93 -3.47
CA MET A 79 -8.74 -1.85 -4.46
C MET A 79 -8.94 -0.49 -3.81
N ASN A 80 -9.97 -0.35 -2.97
CA ASN A 80 -10.24 0.92 -2.30
C ASN A 80 -9.15 1.30 -1.30
N MET A 81 -8.55 0.33 -0.62
CA MET A 81 -7.43 0.55 0.29
C MET A 81 -6.24 1.13 -0.48
N ALA A 82 -5.90 0.52 -1.62
CA ALA A 82 -4.83 1.00 -2.48
C ALA A 82 -5.12 2.42 -2.98
N GLU A 83 -6.32 2.69 -3.49
CA GLU A 83 -6.71 4.01 -4.01
C GLU A 83 -6.68 5.12 -2.95
N HIS A 84 -7.22 4.85 -1.76
CA HIS A 84 -7.21 5.83 -0.67
C HIS A 84 -5.80 6.09 -0.17
N THR A 85 -4.97 5.05 -0.08
CA THR A 85 -3.56 5.17 0.30
C THR A 85 -2.79 6.00 -0.71
N ILE A 86 -2.93 5.70 -2.00
CA ILE A 86 -2.30 6.46 -3.09
C ILE A 86 -2.70 7.93 -2.97
N ARG A 87 -4.00 8.21 -2.93
CA ARG A 87 -4.52 9.58 -2.84
C ARG A 87 -3.98 10.31 -1.62
N HIS A 88 -4.09 9.71 -0.43
CA HIS A 88 -3.67 10.36 0.81
C HIS A 88 -2.18 10.67 0.80
N VAL A 89 -1.34 9.70 0.44
CA VAL A 89 0.12 9.87 0.41
C VAL A 89 0.51 10.94 -0.61
N THR A 90 -0.12 10.96 -1.79
CA THR A 90 0.22 11.93 -2.84
C THR A 90 -0.26 13.34 -2.53
N ASP A 91 -1.47 13.48 -1.96
CA ASP A 91 -2.06 14.78 -1.62
C ASP A 91 -1.30 15.45 -0.47
N THR A 92 -0.85 14.65 0.49
CA THR A 92 -0.05 15.10 1.64
C THR A 92 1.46 15.13 1.36
N LYS A 93 1.89 14.58 0.22
CA LYS A 93 3.31 14.38 -0.14
C LYS A 93 4.09 13.63 0.96
N GLY A 94 3.46 12.66 1.62
CA GLY A 94 4.08 11.90 2.70
C GLY A 94 4.23 12.65 4.03
N VAL A 95 3.54 13.79 4.21
CA VAL A 95 3.62 14.63 5.42
C VAL A 95 2.24 14.88 6.00
N TRP A 96 1.97 14.25 7.15
CA TRP A 96 0.75 14.45 7.93
C TRP A 96 1.03 14.39 9.43
N ASP A 97 0.11 14.97 10.20
CA ASP A 97 0.02 14.83 11.64
C ASP A 97 -0.99 13.72 12.01
N HIS A 98 -1.21 13.53 13.31
CA HIS A 98 -2.12 12.50 13.79
C HIS A 98 -3.57 12.73 13.35
N LEU A 99 -4.04 13.98 13.30
CA LEU A 99 -5.42 14.30 12.91
C LEU A 99 -5.70 13.88 11.46
N LYS A 100 -4.77 14.19 10.54
CA LYS A 100 -4.88 13.76 9.14
C LYS A 100 -4.80 12.24 8.98
N TRP A 101 -4.05 11.57 9.85
CA TRP A 101 -4.02 10.10 9.90
C TRP A 101 -5.37 9.52 10.36
N GLU A 102 -5.98 10.09 11.39
CA GLU A 102 -7.33 9.70 11.84
C GLU A 102 -8.39 9.98 10.76
N ASP A 103 -8.31 11.12 10.10
CA ASP A 103 -9.18 11.48 8.96
C ASP A 103 -9.09 10.45 7.83
N PHE A 104 -7.90 9.92 7.54
CA PHE A 104 -7.74 8.85 6.56
C PHE A 104 -8.54 7.60 6.95
N LEU A 105 -8.39 7.14 8.19
CA LEU A 105 -9.10 5.96 8.69
C LEU A 105 -10.62 6.18 8.67
N TYR A 106 -11.07 7.34 9.14
CA TYR A 106 -12.48 7.71 9.15
C TYR A 106 -13.06 7.74 7.73
N ASN A 107 -12.35 8.35 6.78
CA ASN A 107 -12.77 8.40 5.39
C ASN A 107 -12.86 7.01 4.76
N TYR A 108 -11.93 6.12 5.09
CA TYR A 108 -11.95 4.75 4.59
C TYR A 108 -13.14 3.96 5.12
N GLN A 109 -13.38 3.97 6.43
CA GLN A 109 -14.48 3.25 7.07
C GLN A 109 -15.86 3.71 6.57
N ASN A 110 -16.10 5.03 6.59
CA ASN A 110 -17.42 5.56 6.28
C ASN A 110 -17.78 5.47 4.79
N LYS A 111 -16.81 5.65 3.88
CA LYS A 111 -17.07 5.55 2.44
C LYS A 111 -17.28 4.12 1.97
N MET A 112 -16.69 3.17 2.68
CA MET A 112 -16.77 1.76 2.32
C MET A 112 -17.97 1.05 2.96
N LEU A 113 -18.67 1.70 3.91
CA LEU A 113 -19.72 1.07 4.73
C LEU A 113 -19.23 -0.24 5.39
N LEU A 114 -17.93 -0.32 5.69
CA LEU A 114 -17.31 -1.50 6.28
C LEU A 114 -17.24 -1.29 7.79
N ASP A 115 -17.87 -2.20 8.52
CA ASP A 115 -17.63 -2.36 9.96
C ASP A 115 -16.28 -3.09 10.13
N LEU A 116 -15.20 -2.34 9.94
CA LEU A 116 -13.86 -2.87 10.14
C LEU A 116 -13.62 -3.10 11.62
N ARG A 117 -13.27 -4.33 11.98
CA ARG A 117 -12.82 -4.67 13.33
C ARG A 117 -11.52 -3.92 13.65
N ASN A 118 -11.24 -3.71 14.94
CA ASN A 118 -10.05 -2.99 15.42
C ASN A 118 -8.74 -3.47 14.78
N GLU A 119 -8.62 -4.78 14.52
CA GLU A 119 -7.45 -5.37 13.87
C GLU A 119 -7.29 -4.91 12.42
N SER A 120 -8.38 -4.86 11.64
CA SER A 120 -8.36 -4.39 10.24
C SER A 120 -8.04 -2.89 10.14
N ILE A 121 -8.43 -2.09 11.14
CA ILE A 121 -8.08 -0.66 11.23
C ILE A 121 -6.57 -0.51 11.48
N SER A 122 -6.02 -1.32 12.40
CA SER A 122 -4.59 -1.32 12.70
C SER A 122 -3.77 -1.70 11.46
N THR A 123 -4.18 -2.74 10.73
CA THR A 123 -3.47 -3.16 9.50
C THR A 123 -3.60 -2.12 8.38
N LEU A 124 -4.74 -1.45 8.25
CA LEU A 124 -4.90 -0.32 7.33
C LEU A 124 -3.95 0.85 7.67
N GLY A 125 -3.83 1.20 8.95
CA GLY A 125 -2.88 2.22 9.42
C GLY A 125 -1.44 1.84 9.11
N LYS A 126 -1.07 0.56 9.24
CA LYS A 126 0.26 0.06 8.83
C LYS A 126 0.48 0.24 7.32
N VAL A 127 -0.51 -0.09 6.47
CA VAL A 127 -0.39 0.10 5.02
C VAL A 127 -0.12 1.57 4.68
N LEU A 128 -0.79 2.49 5.35
CA LEU A 128 -0.57 3.92 5.13
C LEU A 128 0.88 4.33 5.45
N GLU A 129 1.41 3.93 6.62
CA GLU A 129 2.74 4.33 7.08
C GLU A 129 3.89 3.62 6.33
N THR A 130 3.72 2.36 5.93
CA THR A 130 4.72 1.67 5.08
C THR A 130 4.74 2.29 3.68
N SER A 131 3.57 2.64 3.13
CA SER A 131 3.46 3.34 1.85
C SER A 131 4.07 4.75 1.91
N ARG A 132 3.92 5.45 3.03
CA ARG A 132 4.63 6.71 3.31
C ARG A 132 6.14 6.54 3.25
N SER A 133 6.64 5.53 3.95
CA SER A 133 8.08 5.27 4.05
C SER A 133 8.66 4.93 2.67
N PHE A 134 7.94 4.13 1.90
CA PHE A 134 8.28 3.84 0.51
C PHE A 134 8.26 5.11 -0.36
N TYR A 135 7.22 5.93 -0.27
CA TYR A 135 7.12 7.21 -0.98
C TYR A 135 8.31 8.13 -0.68
N GLN A 136 8.68 8.28 0.59
CA GLN A 136 9.82 9.11 0.99
C GLN A 136 11.15 8.58 0.48
N ALA A 137 11.33 7.24 0.47
CA ALA A 137 12.51 6.60 -0.09
C ALA A 137 12.59 6.76 -1.62
N LEU A 138 11.46 6.65 -2.31
CA LEU A 138 11.37 6.82 -3.76
C LEU A 138 11.77 8.24 -4.20
N PHE A 139 11.44 9.26 -3.39
CA PHE A 139 11.68 10.66 -3.73
C PHE A 139 12.78 11.33 -2.90
N ASN A 140 13.55 10.56 -2.12
CA ASN A 140 14.61 11.07 -1.23
C ASN A 140 14.18 12.24 -0.34
N LEU A 141 12.93 12.27 0.11
CA LEU A 141 12.37 13.40 0.87
C LEU A 141 12.88 13.47 2.32
N ASN A 142 13.70 12.51 2.74
CA ASN A 142 14.33 12.43 4.07
C ASN A 142 15.82 12.85 4.06
N LYS A 143 16.19 13.83 3.22
CA LYS A 143 17.51 14.50 3.28
C LYS A 143 17.40 15.89 3.89
#